data_AF-E1Z8X4-F1
#
_entry.id   AF-E1Z8X4-F1
#
_cell.length_a   1.000
_cell.length_b   1.000
_cell.length_c   1.000
_cell.angle_alpha   90.00
_cell.angle_beta   90.00
_cell.angle_gamma   90.00
#
_symmetry.space_group_name_H-M   'P 1'
#
loop_
_entity.id
_entity.type
_entity.pdbx_description
1 polymer ?
#
loop_
_entity_poly.entity_id
_entity_poly.type
_entity_poly.pdbx_seq_one_letter_code
_entity_poly.pdbx_strand_id
1 'polypeptide(L)'
;VIVHARYNYRGVIVGYDPICCAPDEWCQMMRVDSLPLGRNQPFYEVLVDERDRPGAQSCYVAQENVMPMRAPREVRHPLVPHFFSAFSPEEGGYVPSPLLRAAY
;
A
#
# COMPACT_ATOMS: atom_id res chain seq x y z
N VAL A 1 -1.45 1.83 8.28
CA VAL A 1 -2.57 1.17 7.56
C VAL A 1 -3.33 2.23 6.79
N ILE A 2 -3.74 1.92 5.56
CA ILE A 2 -4.40 2.86 4.66
C ILE A 2 -5.77 2.33 4.24
N VAL A 3 -6.60 3.23 3.73
CA VAL A 3 -7.82 2.94 2.98
C VAL A 3 -7.64 3.51 1.58
N HIS A 4 -7.92 2.71 0.55
CA HIS A 4 -7.83 3.17 -0.82
C HIS A 4 -8.97 4.14 -1.15
N ALA A 5 -8.65 5.33 -1.65
CA ALA A 5 -9.64 6.41 -1.78
C ALA A 5 -10.81 6.08 -2.72
N ARG A 6 -10.51 5.51 -3.88
CA ARG A 6 -11.52 5.16 -4.88
C ARG A 6 -12.31 3.88 -4.57
N TYR A 7 -11.67 2.89 -3.97
CA TYR A 7 -12.22 1.52 -3.86
C TYR A 7 -12.53 1.08 -2.44
N ASN A 8 -12.19 1.90 -1.44
CA ASN A 8 -12.53 1.73 -0.04
C ASN A 8 -12.12 0.38 0.58
N TYR A 9 -11.01 -0.20 0.11
CA TYR A 9 -10.39 -1.37 0.75
C TYR A 9 -9.24 -0.95 1.65
N ARG A 10 -8.97 -1.75 2.68
CA ARG A 10 -7.84 -1.55 3.60
C ARG A 10 -6.58 -2.25 3.10
N GLY A 11 -5.44 -1.69 3.45
CA GLY A 11 -4.14 -2.30 3.19
C GLY A 11 -3.01 -1.74 4.02
N VAL A 12 -1.85 -2.36 3.91
CA VAL A 12 -0.61 -1.89 4.55
C VAL A 12 0.45 -1.69 3.49
N ILE A 13 1.14 -0.56 3.56
CA ILE A 13 2.23 -0.19 2.66
C ILE A 13 3.48 -0.98 3.06
N VAL A 14 4.11 -1.66 2.11
CA VAL A 14 5.36 -2.43 2.31
C VAL A 14 6.54 -1.90 1.50
N GLY A 15 6.30 -0.90 0.66
CA GLY A 15 7.33 -0.22 -0.11
C GLY A 15 6.76 0.98 -0.84
N TYR A 16 7.64 1.83 -1.38
CA TYR A 16 7.23 2.94 -2.23
C TYR A 16 8.32 3.32 -3.21
N ASP A 17 7.90 3.93 -4.33
CA ASP A 17 8.75 4.63 -5.27
C ASP A 17 8.40 6.12 -5.26
N PRO A 18 9.37 7.04 -5.34
CA PRO A 18 9.10 8.49 -5.38
C PRO A 18 8.31 8.95 -6.61
N ILE A 19 8.37 8.19 -7.70
CA ILE A 19 7.64 8.36 -8.96
C ILE A 19 7.15 7.00 -9.46
N CYS A 20 6.21 6.96 -10.40
CA CYS A 20 5.74 5.69 -10.96
C CYS A 20 6.88 4.95 -11.69
N CYS A 21 7.23 3.76 -11.22
CA CYS A 21 8.24 2.88 -11.82
C CYS A 21 7.63 1.72 -12.64
N ALA A 22 6.30 1.70 -12.81
CA ALA A 22 5.64 0.65 -13.57
C ALA A 22 5.89 0.79 -15.09
N PRO A 23 5.93 -0.32 -15.86
CA PRO A 23 6.07 -0.27 -17.31
C PRO A 23 5.00 0.58 -18.00
N ASP A 24 5.32 1.13 -19.17
CA ASP A 24 4.42 2.00 -19.93
C ASP A 24 3.10 1.31 -20.27
N GLU A 25 3.14 0.03 -20.61
CA GLU A 25 1.96 -0.78 -20.94
C GLU A 25 1.01 -0.88 -19.74
N TRP A 26 1.57 -1.04 -18.53
CA TRP A 26 0.80 -1.07 -17.30
C TRP A 26 0.20 0.31 -16.99
N CYS A 27 0.99 1.38 -17.17
CA CYS A 27 0.53 2.74 -16.97
C CYS A 27 -0.65 3.09 -17.89
N GLN A 28 -0.62 2.64 -19.15
CA GLN A 28 -1.72 2.79 -20.10
C GLN A 28 -2.95 1.99 -19.67
N MET A 29 -2.78 0.72 -19.30
CA MET A 29 -3.87 -0.15 -18.86
C MET A 29 -4.58 0.40 -17.61
N MET A 30 -3.82 0.90 -16.64
CA MET A 30 -4.34 1.46 -15.40
C MET A 30 -4.71 2.94 -15.50
N ARG A 31 -4.49 3.56 -16.67
CA ARG A 31 -4.74 4.97 -16.96
C ARG A 31 -4.07 5.91 -15.96
N VAL A 32 -2.82 5.61 -15.61
CA VAL A 32 -2.02 6.41 -14.67
C VAL A 32 -1.91 7.86 -15.15
N ASP A 33 -1.71 8.06 -16.44
CA ASP A 33 -1.59 9.39 -17.05
C ASP A 33 -2.89 10.21 -17.00
N SER A 34 -4.03 9.56 -16.70
CA SER A 34 -5.32 10.23 -16.51
C SER A 34 -5.59 10.59 -15.04
N LEU A 35 -4.72 10.18 -14.11
CA LEU A 35 -4.84 10.58 -12.72
C LEU A 35 -4.47 12.07 -12.57
N PRO A 36 -5.12 12.81 -11.64
CA PRO A 36 -4.80 14.20 -11.31
C PRO A 36 -3.30 14.53 -11.18
N LEU A 37 -2.50 13.67 -10.54
CA LEU A 37 -1.06 13.88 -10.39
C LEU A 37 -0.21 13.03 -11.35
N GLY A 38 -0.85 12.24 -12.22
CA GLY A 38 -0.18 11.42 -13.23
C GLY A 38 0.88 10.48 -12.64
N ARG A 39 2.01 10.35 -13.35
CA ARG A 39 3.18 9.55 -12.94
C ARG A 39 4.12 10.25 -11.95
N ASN A 40 4.04 11.58 -11.86
CA ASN A 40 4.95 12.42 -11.06
C ASN A 40 4.48 12.54 -9.61
N GLN A 41 4.13 11.41 -9.00
CA GLN A 41 3.74 11.29 -7.61
C GLN A 41 4.30 9.97 -7.05
N PRO A 42 4.41 9.82 -5.72
CA PRO A 42 4.79 8.54 -5.14
C PRO A 42 3.76 7.45 -5.44
N PHE A 43 4.26 6.23 -5.63
CA PHE A 43 3.45 5.02 -5.73
C PHE A 43 3.86 4.05 -4.64
N TYR A 44 2.88 3.37 -4.06
CA TYR A 44 3.05 2.49 -2.91
C TYR A 44 2.74 1.06 -3.27
N GLU A 45 3.60 0.13 -2.85
CA GLU A 45 3.25 -1.28 -2.82
C GLU A 45 2.42 -1.55 -1.57
N VAL A 46 1.20 -2.05 -1.77
CA VAL A 46 0.20 -2.24 -0.73
C VAL A 46 -0.27 -3.68 -0.70
N LEU A 47 -0.13 -4.33 0.46
CA LEU A 47 -0.79 -5.61 0.74
C LEU A 47 -2.24 -5.35 1.15
N VAL A 48 -3.18 -5.96 0.44
CA VAL A 48 -4.63 -5.73 0.62
C VAL A 48 -5.22 -6.66 1.68
N ASP A 49 -6.12 -6.16 2.50
CA ASP A 49 -6.84 -6.96 3.50
C ASP A 49 -7.79 -7.96 2.83
N GLU A 50 -7.58 -9.25 3.08
CA GLU A 50 -8.39 -10.33 2.50
C GLU A 50 -9.87 -10.27 2.87
N ARG A 51 -10.22 -9.57 3.95
CA ARG A 51 -11.63 -9.35 4.35
C ARG A 51 -12.34 -8.35 3.46
N ASP A 52 -11.59 -7.45 2.81
CA ASP A 52 -12.15 -6.44 1.89
C ASP A 52 -12.04 -6.91 0.43
N ARG A 53 -10.93 -7.59 0.08
CA ARG A 53 -10.73 -8.20 -1.24
C ARG A 53 -10.04 -9.57 -1.12
N PRO A 54 -10.73 -10.67 -1.47
CA PRO A 54 -10.16 -12.02 -1.33
C PRO A 54 -8.98 -12.27 -2.28
N GLY A 55 -8.12 -13.21 -1.90
CA GLY A 55 -7.05 -13.74 -2.75
C GLY A 55 -5.67 -13.13 -2.52
N ALA A 56 -5.38 -12.61 -1.32
CA ALA A 56 -4.07 -12.08 -0.93
C ALA A 56 -3.42 -11.17 -2.01
N GLN A 57 -4.10 -10.08 -2.35
CA GLN A 57 -3.67 -9.20 -3.43
C GLN A 57 -2.60 -8.22 -2.96
N SER A 58 -1.56 -8.04 -3.79
CA SER A 58 -0.67 -6.88 -3.74
C SER A 58 -1.08 -5.86 -4.81
N CYS A 59 -1.08 -4.57 -4.47
CA CYS A 59 -1.46 -3.49 -5.37
C CYS A 59 -0.38 -2.40 -5.43
N TYR A 60 -0.21 -1.79 -6.60
CA TYR A 60 0.62 -0.60 -6.78
C TYR A 60 -0.27 0.64 -6.86
N VAL A 61 -0.20 1.51 -5.86
CA VAL A 61 -1.22 2.54 -5.58
C VAL A 61 -0.62 3.93 -5.60
N ALA A 62 -1.15 4.82 -6.43
CA ALA A 62 -0.77 6.23 -6.47
C ALA A 62 -1.07 6.96 -5.15
N GLN A 63 -0.19 7.87 -4.71
CA GLN A 63 -0.33 8.68 -3.48
C GLN A 63 -1.72 9.30 -3.32
N GLU A 64 -2.29 9.86 -4.38
CA GLU A 64 -3.62 10.49 -4.32
C GLU A 64 -4.75 9.52 -3.97
N ASN A 65 -4.53 8.21 -4.11
CA ASN A 65 -5.46 7.16 -3.72
C ASN A 65 -5.17 6.58 -2.33
N VAL A 66 -4.16 7.07 -1.61
CA VAL A 66 -3.76 6.56 -0.30
C VAL A 66 -4.31 7.46 0.80
N MET A 67 -5.28 6.95 1.58
CA MET A 67 -5.78 7.65 2.76
C MET A 67 -5.33 6.96 4.06
N PRO A 68 -4.57 7.62 4.95
CA PRO A 68 -4.20 7.05 6.24
C PRO A 68 -5.42 6.74 7.11
N MET A 69 -5.46 5.55 7.71
CA MET A 69 -6.53 5.17 8.62
C MET A 69 -6.29 5.77 10.01
N ARG A 70 -7.24 6.57 10.51
CA ARG A 70 -7.15 7.23 11.84
C ARG A 70 -7.04 6.25 13.01
N ALA A 71 -7.75 5.13 12.94
CA ALA A 71 -7.73 4.07 13.95
C ALA A 71 -7.31 2.76 13.25
N PRO A 72 -5.99 2.53 13.04
CA PRO A 72 -5.51 1.42 12.26
C PRO A 72 -5.95 0.09 12.88
N ARG A 73 -6.27 -0.88 12.01
CA ARG A 73 -6.55 -2.27 12.39
C ARG A 73 -5.58 -3.17 11.64
N GLU A 74 -5.30 -4.33 12.20
CA GLU A 74 -4.51 -5.35 11.51
C GLU A 74 -5.11 -5.67 10.14
N VAL A 75 -4.27 -5.71 9.13
CA VAL A 75 -4.53 -6.20 7.77
C VAL A 75 -4.31 -7.70 7.75
N ARG A 76 -5.30 -8.46 7.26
CA ARG A 76 -5.14 -9.91 7.05
C ARG A 76 -4.55 -10.14 5.67
N HIS A 77 -3.30 -10.56 5.63
CA HIS A 77 -2.61 -10.92 4.40
C HIS A 77 -1.43 -11.84 4.72
N PRO A 78 -1.21 -12.96 4.01
CA PRO A 78 -0.18 -13.96 4.33
C PRO A 78 1.25 -13.41 4.28
N LEU A 79 1.50 -12.34 3.51
CA LEU A 79 2.82 -11.70 3.44
C LEU A 79 3.10 -10.72 4.59
N VAL A 80 2.11 -10.30 5.39
CA VAL A 80 2.33 -9.33 6.49
C VAL A 80 3.46 -9.74 7.44
N PRO A 81 3.55 -11.00 7.92
CA PRO A 81 4.63 -11.44 8.82
C PRO A 81 6.04 -11.38 8.21
N HIS A 82 6.17 -11.28 6.88
CA HIS A 82 7.47 -11.15 6.21
C HIS A 82 8.00 -9.71 6.29
N PHE A 83 7.12 -8.72 6.37
CA PHE A 83 7.45 -7.30 6.36
C PHE A 83 7.39 -6.64 7.74
N PHE A 84 6.60 -7.18 8.66
CA PHE A 84 6.35 -6.57 9.97
C PHE A 84 6.53 -7.58 11.10
N SER A 85 7.15 -7.14 12.20
CA SER A 85 7.39 -7.99 13.37
C SER A 85 6.21 -8.00 14.35
N ALA A 86 5.43 -6.92 14.39
CA ALA A 86 4.28 -6.79 15.28
C ALA A 86 3.27 -5.76 14.76
N PHE A 87 2.07 -5.79 15.33
CA PHE A 87 1.09 -4.72 15.22
C PHE A 87 0.84 -4.12 16.61
N SER A 88 1.08 -2.82 16.75
CA SER A 88 0.87 -2.03 17.96
C SER A 88 0.01 -0.80 17.62
N PRO A 89 -1.31 -0.82 17.92
CA PRO A 89 -2.16 0.35 17.79
C PRO A 89 -1.65 1.55 18.60
N GLU A 90 -1.03 1.29 19.76
CA GLU A 90 -0.50 2.30 20.66
C GLU A 90 0.72 3.02 20.07
N GLU A 91 1.56 2.31 19.30
CA GLU A 91 2.68 2.89 18.56
C GLU A 91 2.31 3.37 17.14
N GLY A 92 1.01 3.46 16.83
CA GLY A 92 0.53 4.01 15.56
C GLY A 92 0.45 3.01 14.41
N GLY A 93 0.56 1.71 14.65
CA GLY A 93 0.27 0.66 13.66
C GLY A 93 1.29 -0.48 13.63
N TYR A 94 1.86 -0.75 12.46
CA TYR A 94 2.77 -1.88 12.26
C TYR A 94 4.21 -1.52 12.62
N VAL A 95 4.91 -2.45 13.27
CA VAL A 95 6.34 -2.36 13.55
C VAL A 95 7.10 -2.99 12.38
N PRO A 96 7.90 -2.23 11.61
CA PRO A 96 8.66 -2.75 10.47
C PRO A 96 9.70 -3.78 10.92
N SER A 97 9.84 -4.87 10.14
CA SER A 97 10.91 -5.84 10.33
C SER A 97 12.29 -5.20 10.08
N PRO A 98 13.40 -5.78 10.59
CA PRO A 98 14.74 -5.26 10.32
C PRO A 98 15.05 -5.15 8.82
N LEU A 99 14.54 -6.07 7.99
CA LEU A 99 14.71 -6.03 6.54
C LEU A 99 13.98 -4.84 5.93
N LEU A 100 12.72 -4.61 6.33
CA LEU A 100 11.95 -3.47 5.81
C LEU A 100 12.59 -2.13 6.22
N ARG A 101 13.13 -2.03 7.44
CA ARG A 101 13.86 -0.84 7.92
C ARG A 101 15.21 -0.61 7.23
N ALA A 102 15.82 -1.67 6.68
CA ALA A 102 17.08 -1.53 5.95
C ALA A 102 16.85 -1.07 4.50
N ALA A 103 15.66 -1.33 3.95
CA ALA A 103 15.28 -0.95 2.60
C ALA A 103 14.82 0.52 2.49
N TYR A 104 14.31 1.11 3.59
CA TYR A 104 13.72 2.45 3.66
C TYR A 104 14.01 3.14 4.99
#